data_AF-A0A5C5VRH5-F1
#
_entry.id   AF-A0A5C5VRH5-F1
#
_cell.length_a   1.000
_cell.length_b   1.000
_cell.length_c   1.000
_cell.angle_alpha   90.00
_cell.angle_beta   90.00
_cell.angle_gamma   90.00
#
_symmetry.space_group_name_H-M   'P 1'
#
loop_
_entity.id
_entity.type
_entity.pdbx_description
1 polymer ?
#
loop_
_entity_poly.entity_id
_entity_poly.type
_entity_poly.pdbx_seq_one_letter_code
_entity_poly.pdbx_strand_id
1 'polypeptide(L)'
;MTSKIKWLAILVAGISLLHSCRPSHGETGVRSSSATWSMAAENPIPGIDVAAVEAVTIHLDSPDGLKVVFWSAGSSGSSMRSSSGPQSAVCEGSFAHPGGRIPILCETKDGRDAAVVIDSQKFQTDQGTLFLIARRDSKVDVLQLDVDVMSLPTSIEKLRSYARSNDRIIKFFSGELKASDSKDAK
;
A
#
# COMPACT_ATOMS: atom_id res chain seq x y z
N MET A 1 -17.75 4.17 -86.78
CA MET A 1 -16.44 4.44 -86.13
C MET A 1 -16.60 4.25 -84.63
N THR A 2 -15.92 3.23 -84.08
CA THR A 2 -15.19 3.17 -82.78
C THR A 2 -15.76 3.97 -81.59
N SER A 3 -15.92 3.46 -80.36
CA SER A 3 -14.99 2.61 -79.62
C SER A 3 -15.61 2.09 -78.31
N LYS A 4 -14.88 1.13 -77.73
CA LYS A 4 -15.14 0.18 -76.63
C LYS A 4 -14.98 0.79 -75.21
N ILE A 5 -15.21 -0.07 -74.19
CA ILE A 5 -14.51 -0.21 -72.86
C ILE A 5 -15.35 0.16 -71.63
N LYS A 6 -15.31 -0.49 -70.45
CA LYS A 6 -15.01 -1.85 -69.91
C LYS A 6 -15.50 -1.78 -68.42
N TRP A 7 -16.04 -2.90 -67.92
CA TRP A 7 -16.04 -3.44 -66.54
C TRP A 7 -15.52 -2.60 -65.35
N LEU A 8 -16.24 -2.66 -64.22
CA LEU A 8 -15.63 -3.07 -62.94
C LEU A 8 -16.67 -3.68 -61.99
N ALA A 9 -16.47 -4.95 -61.66
CA ALA A 9 -17.17 -5.65 -60.59
C ALA A 9 -16.57 -5.23 -59.25
N ILE A 10 -17.42 -4.83 -58.29
CA ILE A 10 -16.99 -4.58 -56.91
C ILE A 10 -17.22 -5.86 -56.10
N LEU A 11 -16.11 -6.41 -55.65
CA LEU A 11 -15.96 -7.60 -54.83
C LEU A 11 -16.28 -7.22 -53.38
N VAL A 12 -17.35 -7.77 -52.81
CA VAL A 12 -17.68 -7.59 -51.38
C VAL A 12 -16.78 -8.54 -50.58
N ALA A 13 -15.69 -8.00 -50.04
CA ALA A 13 -14.86 -8.71 -49.07
C ALA A 13 -15.52 -8.65 -47.68
N GLY A 14 -16.13 -9.76 -47.28
CA GLY A 14 -16.62 -9.96 -45.91
C GLY A 14 -15.45 -10.12 -44.95
N ILE A 15 -15.09 -9.03 -44.25
CA ILE A 15 -14.13 -9.06 -43.16
C ILE A 15 -14.87 -9.54 -41.91
N SER A 16 -14.76 -10.84 -41.64
CA SER A 16 -15.13 -11.42 -40.34
C SER A 16 -14.04 -11.08 -39.34
N LEU A 17 -14.14 -9.91 -38.68
CA LEU A 17 -13.34 -9.57 -37.51
C LEU A 17 -13.83 -10.42 -36.33
N LEU A 18 -13.32 -11.64 -36.23
CA LEU A 18 -13.29 -12.38 -34.97
C LEU A 18 -12.39 -11.59 -34.02
N HIS A 19 -12.98 -10.63 -33.31
CA HIS A 19 -12.38 -10.05 -32.12
C HIS A 19 -12.30 -11.16 -31.08
N SER A 20 -11.18 -11.88 -31.07
CA SER A 20 -10.76 -12.64 -29.90
C SER A 20 -10.72 -11.66 -28.73
N CYS A 21 -11.79 -11.65 -27.93
CA CYS A 21 -11.76 -11.15 -26.57
C CYS A 21 -10.74 -12.02 -25.84
N ARG A 22 -9.47 -11.59 -25.84
CA ARG A 22 -8.51 -12.10 -24.86
C ARG A 22 -9.07 -11.73 -23.50
N PRO A 23 -9.32 -12.70 -22.60
CA PRO A 23 -9.57 -12.39 -21.21
C PRO A 23 -8.38 -11.55 -20.75
N SER A 24 -8.63 -10.34 -20.25
CA SER A 24 -7.60 -9.63 -19.49
C SER A 24 -7.33 -10.49 -18.26
N HIS A 25 -6.23 -11.24 -18.27
CA HIS A 25 -5.73 -11.90 -17.08
C HIS A 25 -5.59 -10.83 -16.01
N GLY A 26 -6.24 -11.01 -14.85
CA GLY A 26 -6.11 -10.08 -13.73
C GLY A 26 -4.65 -9.87 -13.42
N GLU A 27 -4.23 -8.62 -13.21
CA GLU A 27 -2.86 -8.34 -12.77
C GLU A 27 -2.64 -9.08 -11.44
N THR A 28 -1.65 -9.97 -11.41
CA THR A 28 -1.22 -10.62 -10.17
C THR A 28 0.17 -10.12 -9.84
N GLY A 29 0.34 -9.52 -8.67
CA GLY A 29 1.62 -8.94 -8.28
C GLY A 29 1.50 -8.04 -7.07
N VAL A 30 2.65 -7.65 -6.53
CA VAL A 30 2.74 -6.71 -5.43
C VAL A 30 3.62 -5.55 -5.88
N ARG A 31 3.14 -4.33 -5.67
CA ARG A 31 3.89 -3.10 -5.91
C ARG A 31 4.17 -2.44 -4.56
N SER A 32 5.37 -1.93 -4.37
CA SER A 32 5.76 -1.20 -3.17
C SER A 32 6.34 0.16 -3.51
N SER A 33 6.11 1.11 -2.62
CA SER A 33 6.73 2.44 -2.67
C SER A 33 7.10 2.85 -1.25
N SER A 34 8.26 3.50 -1.11
CA SER A 34 8.78 3.91 0.18
C SER A 34 9.06 5.41 0.18
N ALA A 35 8.86 6.03 1.34
CA ALA A 35 9.26 7.40 1.62
C ALA A 35 9.95 7.43 2.97
N THR A 36 11.08 8.10 3.08
CA THR A 36 11.80 8.24 4.36
C THR A 36 12.30 9.66 4.48
N TRP A 37 12.18 10.24 5.65
CA TRP A 37 12.67 11.58 5.92
C TRP A 37 13.18 11.73 7.34
N SER A 38 14.12 12.67 7.50
CA SER A 38 14.64 13.11 8.78
C SER A 38 14.93 14.60 8.64
N MET A 39 14.12 15.42 9.30
CA MET A 39 14.29 16.87 9.28
C MET A 39 15.16 17.32 10.44
N ALA A 40 16.04 18.30 10.19
CA ALA A 40 16.69 19.02 11.27
C ALA A 40 15.64 19.90 11.99
N ALA A 41 15.30 19.52 13.21
CA ALA A 41 14.47 20.30 14.13
C ALA A 41 15.11 20.22 15.53
N GLU A 42 14.88 21.23 16.36
CA GLU A 42 15.41 21.25 17.74
C GLU A 42 14.83 20.10 18.58
N ASN A 43 13.54 19.81 18.38
CA ASN A 43 12.82 18.71 19.03
C ASN A 43 11.96 17.98 17.98
N PRO A 44 12.56 17.11 17.15
CA PRO A 44 11.83 16.41 16.10
C PRO A 44 10.82 15.43 16.72
N ILE A 45 9.58 15.45 16.22
CA ILE A 45 8.56 14.48 16.66
C ILE A 45 8.77 13.18 15.86
N PRO A 46 9.10 12.04 16.50
CA PRO A 46 9.23 10.76 15.81
C PRO A 46 7.92 10.40 15.09
N GLY A 47 7.99 9.82 13.89
CA GLY A 47 6.82 9.52 13.07
C GLY A 47 6.23 10.73 12.33
N ILE A 48 6.66 11.96 12.63
CA ILE A 48 6.20 13.17 11.93
C ILE A 48 7.37 13.91 11.28
N ASP A 49 8.42 14.25 12.04
CA ASP A 49 9.61 14.94 11.54
C ASP A 49 10.72 13.98 11.16
N VAL A 50 10.66 12.76 11.70
CA VAL A 50 11.55 11.65 11.40
C VAL A 50 10.69 10.41 11.20
N ALA A 51 10.56 9.93 9.98
CA ALA A 51 9.70 8.79 9.69
C ALA A 51 10.10 8.01 8.44
N ALA A 52 9.59 6.79 8.36
CA ALA A 52 9.63 5.93 7.20
C ALA A 52 8.22 5.40 6.93
N VAL A 53 7.75 5.55 5.71
CA VAL A 53 6.45 5.09 5.23
C VAL A 53 6.67 4.11 4.10
N GLU A 54 6.01 2.97 4.19
CA GLU A 54 5.97 1.95 3.16
C GLU A 54 4.52 1.75 2.75
N ALA A 55 4.22 1.93 1.47
CA ALA A 55 2.92 1.63 0.90
C ALA A 55 3.05 0.45 -0.05
N VAL A 56 2.26 -0.59 0.20
CA VAL A 56 2.19 -1.82 -0.60
C VAL A 56 0.82 -1.89 -1.25
N THR A 57 0.77 -2.15 -2.55
CA THR A 57 -0.46 -2.48 -3.27
C THR A 57 -0.37 -3.91 -3.77
N ILE A 58 -1.32 -4.74 -3.36
CA ILE A 58 -1.39 -6.16 -3.68
C ILE A 58 -2.49 -6.40 -4.70
N HIS A 59 -2.14 -6.86 -5.89
CA HIS A 59 -3.08 -7.29 -6.91
C HIS A 59 -3.13 -8.82 -6.91
N LEU A 60 -4.31 -9.36 -6.61
CA LEU A 60 -4.64 -10.78 -6.71
C LEU A 60 -6.09 -10.86 -7.18
N ASP A 61 -6.30 -10.98 -8.48
CA ASP A 61 -7.62 -10.98 -9.13
C ASP A 61 -8.52 -9.75 -8.82
N SER A 62 -7.94 -8.70 -8.26
CA SER A 62 -8.59 -7.43 -7.94
C SER A 62 -7.96 -6.31 -8.78
N PRO A 63 -8.73 -5.62 -9.64
CA PRO A 63 -8.19 -4.57 -10.51
C PRO A 63 -7.66 -3.38 -9.72
N ASP A 64 -8.33 -3.02 -8.62
CA ASP A 64 -7.95 -1.89 -7.77
C ASP A 64 -6.78 -2.25 -6.84
N GLY A 65 -6.67 -3.52 -6.48
CA GLY A 65 -5.69 -4.04 -5.53
C GLY A 65 -5.96 -3.61 -4.09
N LEU A 66 -5.42 -4.37 -3.13
CA LEU A 66 -5.43 -4.00 -1.72
C LEU A 66 -4.21 -3.13 -1.41
N LYS A 67 -4.43 -1.86 -1.07
CA LYS A 67 -3.37 -0.97 -0.59
C LYS A 67 -3.27 -1.03 0.93
N VAL A 68 -2.06 -1.24 1.43
CA VAL A 68 -1.71 -1.27 2.86
C VAL A 68 -0.54 -0.32 3.10
N VAL A 69 -0.60 0.48 4.17
CA VAL A 69 0.42 1.46 4.50
C VAL A 69 0.96 1.20 5.90
N PHE A 70 2.28 1.11 5.99
CA PHE A 70 3.02 1.01 7.25
C PHE A 70 3.79 2.30 7.48
N TRP A 71 3.58 2.94 8.63
CA TRP A 71 4.16 4.22 8.97
C TRP A 71 4.95 4.10 10.28
N SER A 72 6.26 4.25 10.20
CA SER A 72 7.17 4.06 11.33
C SER A 72 7.84 5.37 11.76
N ALA A 73 8.13 5.47 13.06
CA ALA A 73 8.89 6.57 13.65
C ALA A 73 10.41 6.55 13.37
N GLY A 74 10.90 5.56 12.61
CA GLY A 74 12.32 5.42 12.27
C GLY A 74 12.74 6.21 11.02
N SER A 75 13.98 6.71 11.00
CA SER A 75 14.60 7.34 9.82
C SER A 75 15.30 6.36 8.87
N SER A 76 15.30 5.06 9.21
CA SER A 76 16.03 4.05 8.46
C SER A 76 15.06 3.26 7.60
N GLY A 77 15.41 3.11 6.33
CA GLY A 77 14.52 2.62 5.28
C GLY A 77 13.85 1.29 5.61
N SER A 78 12.66 1.11 5.05
CA SER A 78 11.99 -0.18 4.94
C SER A 78 12.76 -1.09 3.96
N SER A 79 12.76 -2.39 4.25
CA SER A 79 13.06 -3.39 3.23
C SER A 79 11.82 -4.23 3.05
N MET A 80 11.14 -4.13 1.92
CA MET A 80 10.06 -5.05 1.56
C MET A 80 10.44 -5.92 0.38
N ARG A 81 10.06 -7.18 0.48
CA ARG A 81 10.06 -8.17 -0.59
C ARG A 81 8.65 -8.66 -0.76
N SER A 82 8.36 -9.14 -1.95
CA SER A 82 7.03 -9.65 -2.25
C SER A 82 7.11 -10.86 -3.15
N SER A 83 6.16 -11.75 -2.97
CA SER A 83 5.92 -12.88 -3.83
C SER A 83 4.42 -12.98 -4.12
N SER A 84 4.08 -13.45 -5.31
CA SER A 84 2.69 -13.71 -5.68
C SER A 84 2.60 -15.06 -6.38
N GLY A 85 1.49 -15.74 -6.15
CA GLY A 85 1.11 -16.97 -6.82
C GLY A 85 -0.39 -16.96 -7.14
N PRO A 86 -0.91 -18.01 -7.78
CA PRO A 86 -2.29 -18.04 -8.27
C PRO A 86 -3.38 -17.95 -7.17
N GLN A 87 -3.02 -18.14 -5.89
CA GLN A 87 -3.96 -18.23 -4.78
C GLN A 87 -3.62 -17.32 -3.60
N SER A 88 -2.48 -16.63 -3.66
CA SER A 88 -2.01 -15.80 -2.57
C SER A 88 -0.96 -14.81 -3.02
N ALA A 89 -0.92 -13.66 -2.38
CA ALA A 89 0.16 -12.71 -2.49
C ALA A 89 0.67 -12.33 -1.10
N VAL A 90 1.98 -12.26 -0.97
CA VAL A 90 2.69 -12.06 0.30
C VAL A 90 3.63 -10.87 0.16
N CYS A 91 3.65 -10.02 1.18
CA CYS A 91 4.67 -9.01 1.36
C CYS A 91 5.38 -9.23 2.70
N GLU A 92 6.71 -9.24 2.70
CA GLU A 92 7.51 -9.40 3.92
C GLU A 92 8.57 -8.33 4.01
N GLY A 93 8.90 -7.90 5.22
CA GLY A 93 9.87 -6.84 5.38
C GLY A 93 10.17 -6.47 6.82
N SER A 94 10.82 -5.32 6.98
CA SER A 94 11.02 -4.74 8.30
C SER A 94 11.35 -3.25 8.23
N PHE A 95 11.04 -2.54 9.32
CA PHE A 95 11.63 -1.24 9.60
C PHE A 95 12.85 -1.39 10.50
N ALA A 96 13.89 -0.61 10.23
CA ALA A 96 15.00 -0.46 11.15
C ALA A 96 14.68 0.59 12.23
N HIS A 97 15.09 0.30 13.47
CA HIS A 97 14.87 1.15 14.64
C HIS A 97 16.07 1.01 15.60
N PRO A 98 16.39 2.01 16.44
CA PRO A 98 17.48 1.92 17.43
C PRO A 98 17.50 0.66 18.33
N GLY A 99 16.36 0.01 18.56
CA GLY A 99 16.25 -1.24 19.33
C GLY A 99 16.27 -2.53 18.51
N GLY A 100 16.67 -2.46 17.23
CA GLY A 100 16.63 -3.59 16.28
C GLY A 100 15.52 -3.45 15.23
N ARG A 101 15.35 -4.47 14.39
CA ARG A 101 14.35 -4.46 13.33
C ARG A 101 12.95 -4.74 13.88
N ILE A 102 11.92 -4.24 13.20
CA ILE A 102 10.51 -4.54 13.45
C ILE A 102 10.01 -5.32 12.23
N PRO A 103 9.81 -6.65 12.33
CA PRO A 103 9.40 -7.47 11.20
C PRO A 103 7.94 -7.20 10.82
N ILE A 104 7.66 -7.25 9.52
CA ILE A 104 6.35 -7.07 8.92
C ILE A 104 6.09 -8.22 7.96
N LEU A 105 4.91 -8.79 8.02
CA LEU A 105 4.39 -9.75 7.07
C LEU A 105 2.95 -9.36 6.72
N CYS A 106 2.59 -9.40 5.45
CA CYS A 106 1.22 -9.34 4.99
C CYS A 106 0.93 -10.49 4.02
N GLU A 107 -0.25 -11.08 4.12
CA GLU A 107 -0.72 -12.13 3.21
C GLU A 107 -2.18 -11.86 2.85
N THR A 108 -2.50 -11.86 1.56
CA THR A 108 -3.87 -11.91 1.06
C THR A 108 -4.09 -13.17 0.24
N LYS A 109 -5.32 -13.68 0.27
CA LYS A 109 -5.77 -14.84 -0.51
C LYS A 109 -6.83 -14.49 -1.56
N ASP A 110 -7.34 -13.26 -1.52
CA ASP A 110 -8.44 -12.80 -2.37
C ASP A 110 -8.23 -11.41 -2.98
N GLY A 111 -7.12 -10.75 -2.67
CA GLY A 111 -6.78 -9.41 -3.14
C GLY A 111 -7.65 -8.29 -2.56
N ARG A 112 -8.49 -8.59 -1.56
CA ARG A 112 -9.41 -7.63 -0.92
C ARG A 112 -9.02 -7.37 0.52
N ASP A 113 -8.73 -8.44 1.26
CA ASP A 113 -8.29 -8.36 2.66
C ASP A 113 -6.96 -9.08 2.86
N ALA A 114 -6.20 -8.64 3.86
CA ALA A 114 -4.93 -9.24 4.25
C ALA A 114 -4.85 -9.48 5.75
N ALA A 115 -4.26 -10.63 6.09
CA ALA A 115 -3.70 -10.85 7.40
C ALA A 115 -2.36 -10.13 7.49
N VAL A 116 -2.20 -9.30 8.52
CA VAL A 116 -0.97 -8.53 8.75
C VAL A 116 -0.36 -8.94 10.08
N VAL A 117 0.95 -9.17 10.11
CA VAL A 117 1.72 -9.45 11.31
C VAL A 117 2.84 -8.42 11.46
N ILE A 118 2.86 -7.68 12.57
CA ILE A 118 3.89 -6.69 12.89
C ILE A 118 4.44 -7.02 14.28
N ASP A 119 5.73 -7.36 14.37
CA ASP A 119 6.37 -7.78 15.63
C ASP A 119 5.54 -8.84 16.40
N SER A 120 5.10 -9.89 15.70
CA SER A 120 4.23 -10.97 16.22
C SER A 120 2.80 -10.58 16.59
N GLN A 121 2.42 -9.31 16.49
CA GLN A 121 1.04 -8.85 16.68
C GLN A 121 0.25 -9.04 15.38
N LYS A 122 -0.98 -9.56 15.48
CA LYS A 122 -1.82 -9.93 14.33
C LYS A 122 -2.94 -8.92 14.12
N PHE A 123 -3.17 -8.55 12.86
CA PHE A 123 -4.19 -7.60 12.42
C PHE A 123 -4.90 -8.15 11.17
N GLN A 124 -6.06 -7.58 10.85
CA GLN A 124 -6.81 -7.82 9.62
C GLN A 124 -7.15 -6.48 8.97
N THR A 125 -6.97 -6.35 7.66
CA THR A 125 -7.14 -5.05 6.96
C THR A 125 -8.58 -4.57 6.86
N ASP A 126 -9.56 -5.43 7.14
CA ASP A 126 -10.98 -5.06 7.23
C ASP A 126 -11.26 -4.06 8.38
N GLN A 127 -10.34 -3.92 9.33
CA GLN A 127 -10.36 -2.93 10.42
C GLN A 127 -9.56 -1.65 10.11
N GLY A 128 -9.03 -1.54 8.90
CA GLY A 128 -8.22 -0.40 8.44
C GLY A 128 -6.91 -0.83 7.80
N THR A 129 -6.36 0.02 6.93
CA THR A 129 -5.20 -0.33 6.10
C THR A 129 -3.96 0.50 6.39
N LEU A 130 -4.03 1.45 7.34
CA LEU A 130 -2.88 2.22 7.82
C LEU A 130 -2.44 1.74 9.20
N PHE A 131 -1.19 1.32 9.31
CA PHE A 131 -0.56 0.87 10.55
C PHE A 131 0.51 1.88 10.98
N LEU A 132 0.27 2.57 12.10
CA LEU A 132 1.29 3.39 12.76
C LEU A 132 2.12 2.52 13.70
N ILE A 133 3.44 2.61 13.62
CA ILE A 133 4.38 1.72 14.29
C ILE A 133 5.39 2.56 15.06
N ALA A 134 5.51 2.31 16.36
CA ALA A 134 6.51 2.94 17.21
C ALA A 134 7.10 1.90 18.16
N ARG A 135 8.38 2.07 18.53
CA ARG A 135 8.99 1.30 19.63
C ARG A 135 9.16 2.21 20.85
N ARG A 136 8.54 1.84 21.97
CA ARG A 136 8.60 2.52 23.26
C ARG A 136 8.98 1.52 24.34
N ASP A 137 9.94 1.86 25.19
CA ASP A 137 10.37 1.01 26.32
C ASP A 137 10.62 -0.46 25.94
N SER A 138 11.33 -0.67 24.82
CA SER A 138 11.63 -1.99 24.21
C SER A 138 10.42 -2.78 23.67
N LYS A 139 9.21 -2.23 23.70
CA LYS A 139 8.01 -2.82 23.12
C LYS A 139 7.63 -2.13 21.80
N VAL A 140 7.15 -2.90 20.83
CA VAL A 140 6.53 -2.35 19.61
C VAL A 140 5.06 -2.12 19.87
N ASP A 141 4.63 -0.88 19.73
CA ASP A 141 3.23 -0.48 19.72
C ASP A 141 2.79 -0.26 18.27
N VAL A 142 1.61 -0.77 17.95
CA VAL A 142 1.02 -0.64 16.62
C VAL A 142 -0.40 -0.12 16.75
N LEU A 143 -0.73 0.97 16.06
CA LEU A 143 -2.09 1.49 15.95
C LEU A 143 -2.60 1.33 14.53
N GLN A 144 -3.70 0.61 14.37
CA GLN A 144 -4.41 0.47 13.11
C GLN A 144 -5.44 1.59 12.96
N LEU A 145 -5.41 2.26 11.82
CA LEU A 145 -6.34 3.32 11.47
C LEU A 145 -7.15 2.92 10.23
N ASP A 146 -8.47 3.05 10.35
CA ASP A 146 -9.39 3.04 9.22
C ASP A 146 -9.38 4.42 8.57
N VAL A 147 -8.57 4.56 7.52
CA VAL A 147 -8.47 5.76 6.69
C VAL A 147 -8.41 5.35 5.24
N ASP A 148 -8.91 6.20 4.35
CA ASP A 148 -8.75 5.99 2.92
C ASP A 148 -7.28 6.17 2.51
N VAL A 149 -6.54 5.07 2.48
CA VAL A 149 -5.13 5.04 2.07
C VAL A 149 -4.92 5.33 0.59
N MET A 150 -5.97 5.28 -0.25
CA MET A 150 -5.87 5.65 -1.66
C MET A 150 -5.73 7.17 -1.80
N SER A 151 -6.34 7.94 -0.90
CA SER A 151 -6.24 9.40 -0.83
C SER A 151 -4.94 9.91 -0.20
N LEU A 152 -4.13 9.04 0.41
CA LEU A 152 -2.89 9.46 1.06
C LEU A 152 -1.93 10.12 0.07
N PRO A 153 -1.34 11.27 0.44
CA PRO A 153 -0.39 11.94 -0.42
C PRO A 153 0.86 11.09 -0.63
N THR A 154 1.51 11.25 -1.77
CA THR A 154 2.72 10.48 -2.13
C THR A 154 4.01 11.26 -1.95
N SER A 155 3.95 12.60 -1.83
CA SER A 155 5.14 13.42 -1.57
C SER A 155 5.40 13.56 -0.07
N ILE A 156 6.69 13.57 0.31
CA ILE A 156 7.13 13.69 1.70
C ILE A 156 6.53 14.93 2.39
N GLU A 157 6.56 16.09 1.72
CA GLU A 157 6.03 17.33 2.30
C GLU A 157 4.52 17.23 2.61
N LYS A 158 3.75 16.62 1.72
CA LYS A 158 2.31 16.43 1.90
C LYS A 158 2.01 15.34 2.93
N LEU A 159 2.77 14.25 2.96
CA LEU A 159 2.69 13.23 4.02
C LEU A 159 2.95 13.85 5.40
N ARG A 160 3.98 14.69 5.53
CA ARG A 160 4.26 15.40 6.78
C ARG A 160 3.13 16.36 7.16
N SER A 161 2.60 17.11 6.20
CA SER A 161 1.46 18.00 6.43
C SER A 161 0.21 17.22 6.88
N TYR A 162 -0.03 16.06 6.25
CA TYR A 162 -1.10 15.14 6.64
C TYR A 162 -0.91 14.63 8.09
N ALA A 163 0.28 14.18 8.46
CA ALA A 163 0.58 13.74 9.82
C ALA A 163 0.37 14.86 10.85
N ARG A 164 0.75 16.10 10.52
CA ARG A 164 0.59 17.28 11.39
C ARG A 164 -0.84 17.81 11.51
N SER A 165 -1.74 17.39 10.61
CA SER A 165 -3.16 17.78 10.65
C SER A 165 -4.05 16.66 11.20
N ASN A 166 -3.50 15.45 11.39
CA ASN A 166 -4.24 14.31 11.92
C ASN A 166 -3.92 14.09 13.40
N ASP A 167 -4.87 14.46 14.26
CA ASP A 167 -4.76 14.38 15.72
C ASP A 167 -4.46 12.95 16.22
N ARG A 168 -5.01 11.91 15.58
CA ARG A 168 -4.73 10.52 15.97
C ARG A 168 -3.28 10.12 15.70
N ILE A 169 -2.70 10.58 14.59
CA ILE A 169 -1.29 10.34 14.26
C ILE A 169 -0.39 11.06 15.26
N ILE A 170 -0.68 12.32 15.57
CA ILE A 170 0.04 13.12 16.57
C ILE A 170 -0.01 12.46 17.94
N LYS A 171 -1.21 12.12 18.42
CA LYS A 171 -1.41 11.50 19.74
C LYS A 171 -0.74 10.14 19.83
N PHE A 172 -0.78 9.34 18.77
CA PHE A 172 -0.04 8.09 18.76
C PHE A 172 1.45 8.36 18.90
N PHE A 173 2.07 9.15 18.03
CA PHE A 173 3.52 9.31 18.05
C PHE A 173 4.06 10.10 19.26
N SER A 174 3.26 10.97 19.86
CA SER A 174 3.57 11.62 21.14
C SER A 174 3.41 10.70 22.36
N GLY A 175 2.77 9.54 22.21
CA GLY A 175 2.53 8.57 23.28
C GLY A 175 1.24 8.81 24.08
N GLU A 176 0.42 9.80 23.70
CA GLU A 176 -0.88 10.09 24.31
C GLU A 176 -1.96 9.05 23.96
N LEU A 177 -1.82 8.37 22.82
CA LEU A 177 -2.73 7.31 22.38
C LEU A 177 -1.98 5.97 22.29
N LYS A 178 -2.48 4.96 23.01
CA LYS A 178 -1.89 3.61 22.98
C LYS A 178 -2.65 2.70 22.01
N ALA A 179 -1.97 1.64 21.57
CA ALA A 179 -2.54 0.59 20.73
C ALA A 179 -3.79 -0.06 21.35
N SER A 180 -3.88 -0.12 22.69
CA SER A 180 -5.03 -0.65 23.42
C SER A 180 -6.30 0.16 23.26
N ASP A 181 -6.18 1.43 22.90
CA ASP A 181 -7.27 2.41 23.00
C ASP A 181 -8.09 2.47 21.69
N SER A 182 -7.71 1.67 20.68
CA SER A 182 -8.38 1.65 19.37
C SER A 182 -9.68 0.84 19.33
N LYS A 183 -10.08 0.19 20.44
CA LYS A 183 -11.26 -0.70 20.47
C LYS A 183 -12.59 -0.01 20.82
N ASP A 184 -12.58 1.26 21.18
CA ASP A 184 -13.76 1.92 21.78
C ASP A 184 -14.50 2.92 20.86
N ALA A 185 -14.21 2.96 19.55
CA ALA A 185 -14.99 3.75 18.60
C ALA A 185 -15.90 2.84 17.77
N LYS A 186 -17.03 2.43 18.34
CA LYS A 186 -18.15 1.83 17.61
C LYS A 186 -19.41 2.66 17.81
#